data_AF-A0AAD5IV38-F1
#
_entry.id   AF-A0AAD5IV38-F1
#
_cell.length_a   1.000
_cell.length_b   1.000
_cell.length_c   1.000
_cell.angle_alpha   90.00
_cell.angle_beta   90.00
_cell.angle_gamma   90.00
#
_symmetry.space_group_name_H-M   'P 1'
#
loop_
_entity.id
_entity.type
_entity.pdbx_description
1 polymer ?
#
loop_
_entity_poly.entity_id
_entity_poly.type
_entity_poly.pdbx_seq_one_letter_code
_entity_poly.pdbx_strand_id
1 'polypeptide(L)'
;MASHALGKGNNNSLMIQGTSSGSPKKCFFMVQILIRTLATAFTVAAISIMVTSTQSISLFGYNLVLHFSDTSAMRYLFGSDIAACVCSVLSLICVFLLSRSGSDLKHYFYLFLHDMVIMLLLMSGCAAATAIAYVSKYGEHKVGWMAGCDNVPKFCNRISISIVLSFLAFFCFVMLTIMSSKKLMSRPIE
;
A
#
# COMPACT_ATOMS: atom_id res chain seq x y z
N MET A 1 33.14 -48.54 33.71
CA MET A 1 32.05 -48.62 34.71
C MET A 1 31.52 -47.21 34.91
N ALA A 2 30.50 -46.82 34.17
CA ALA A 2 29.07 -46.80 34.57
C ALA A 2 28.80 -45.59 35.50
N SER A 3 28.13 -44.50 35.10
CA SER A 3 26.78 -44.29 34.54
C SER A 3 25.80 -43.77 35.59
N HIS A 4 25.12 -42.66 35.26
CA HIS A 4 23.75 -42.25 35.66
C HIS A 4 23.50 -41.90 37.15
N ALA A 5 22.50 -41.10 37.57
CA ALA A 5 21.57 -40.10 37.05
C ALA A 5 20.61 -39.74 38.22
N LEU A 6 20.05 -38.52 38.26
CA LEU A 6 18.77 -38.05 38.88
C LEU A 6 18.95 -36.60 39.39
N GLY A 7 18.17 -35.57 39.04
CA GLY A 7 16.84 -35.51 38.43
C GLY A 7 15.81 -34.93 39.43
N LYS A 8 14.97 -33.99 38.95
CA LYS A 8 13.80 -33.28 39.56
C LYS A 8 14.10 -32.02 40.40
N GLY A 9 13.48 -30.85 40.18
CA GLY A 9 12.44 -30.41 39.25
C GLY A 9 11.48 -29.39 39.90
N ASN A 10 11.07 -28.39 39.13
CA ASN A 10 9.69 -27.85 39.00
C ASN A 10 9.50 -26.31 39.12
N ASN A 11 9.42 -25.68 37.94
CA ASN A 11 8.38 -24.77 37.39
C ASN A 11 8.03 -23.47 38.16
N ASN A 12 7.88 -22.29 37.54
CA ASN A 12 6.80 -21.87 36.60
C ASN A 12 7.26 -20.62 35.81
N SER A 13 7.40 -20.66 34.47
CA SER A 13 6.40 -20.16 33.51
C SER A 13 5.92 -18.70 33.70
N LEU A 14 6.56 -17.76 33.00
CA LEU A 14 5.80 -16.74 32.28
C LEU A 14 6.49 -16.42 30.94
N MET A 15 5.84 -16.88 29.89
CA MET A 15 6.20 -16.70 28.50
C MET A 15 6.15 -15.20 28.13
N ILE A 16 7.31 -14.61 27.82
CA ILE A 16 7.35 -13.53 26.83
C ILE A 16 7.91 -14.14 25.56
N GLN A 17 6.93 -14.42 24.70
CA GLN A 17 7.00 -14.89 23.34
C GLN A 17 8.24 -14.40 22.61
N GLY A 18 9.10 -15.36 22.24
CA GLY A 18 10.30 -15.10 21.47
C GLY A 18 9.96 -14.46 20.13
N THR A 19 10.40 -13.22 19.94
CA THR A 19 10.60 -12.67 18.60
C THR A 19 11.98 -13.07 18.15
N SER A 20 12.02 -14.03 17.24
CA SER A 20 13.18 -14.59 16.57
C SER A 20 14.34 -13.60 16.39
N SER A 21 15.45 -13.84 17.09
CA SER A 21 16.75 -13.27 16.76
C SER A 21 17.24 -13.87 15.43
N GLY A 22 16.69 -13.39 14.32
CA GLY A 22 17.23 -13.62 12.99
C GLY A 22 18.43 -12.72 12.77
N SER A 23 19.49 -13.22 12.12
CA SER A 23 20.64 -12.42 11.67
C SER A 23 20.18 -11.08 11.07
N PRO A 24 20.89 -9.95 11.24
CA PRO A 24 20.41 -8.61 10.86
C PRO A 24 19.92 -8.50 9.40
N LYS A 25 20.46 -9.34 8.49
CA LYS A 25 20.01 -9.47 7.09
C LYS A 25 18.59 -10.05 6.94
N LYS A 26 18.20 -11.03 7.78
CA LYS A 26 16.89 -11.69 7.76
C LYS A 26 15.79 -10.79 8.31
N CYS A 27 16.06 -10.05 9.38
CA CYS A 27 15.09 -9.11 9.97
C CYS A 27 14.72 -8.00 8.97
N PHE A 28 15.71 -7.40 8.30
CA PHE A 28 15.47 -6.40 7.26
C PHE A 28 14.57 -6.91 6.13
N PHE A 29 14.82 -8.12 5.64
CA PHE A 29 14.05 -8.73 4.57
C PHE A 29 12.60 -9.02 5.01
N MET A 30 12.41 -9.51 6.24
CA MET A 30 11.07 -9.73 6.81
C MET A 30 10.29 -8.43 6.94
N VAL A 31 10.91 -7.36 7.45
CA VAL A 31 10.26 -6.05 7.55
C VAL A 31 9.89 -5.50 6.16
N GLN A 32 10.79 -5.65 5.17
CA GLN A 32 10.51 -5.24 3.79
C GLN A 32 9.31 -5.99 3.20
N ILE A 33 9.22 -7.30 3.41
CA ILE A 33 8.07 -8.11 2.98
C ILE A 33 6.79 -7.64 3.69
N LEU A 34 6.84 -7.48 5.02
CA LEU A 34 5.67 -7.07 5.81
C LEU A 34 5.11 -5.74 5.34
N ILE A 35 5.95 -4.72 5.15
CA ILE A 35 5.52 -3.40 4.67
C ILE A 35 4.90 -3.51 3.28
N ARG A 36 5.47 -4.34 2.39
CA ARG A 36 4.92 -4.53 1.05
C ARG A 36 3.58 -5.27 1.08
N THR A 37 3.41 -6.27 1.96
CA THR A 37 2.12 -6.94 2.15
C THR A 37 1.07 -5.98 2.69
N LEU A 38 1.44 -5.12 3.65
CA LEU A 38 0.58 -4.04 4.15
C LEU A 38 0.20 -3.05 3.05
N ALA A 39 1.15 -2.60 2.24
CA ALA A 39 0.89 -1.70 1.10
C ALA A 39 -0.11 -2.31 0.12
N THR A 40 0.10 -3.58 -0.28
CA THR A 40 -0.83 -4.31 -1.16
C THR A 40 -2.20 -4.48 -0.53
N ALA A 41 -2.28 -4.75 0.78
CA ALA A 41 -3.56 -4.86 1.46
C ALA A 41 -4.34 -3.53 1.41
N PHE A 42 -3.65 -2.40 1.59
CA PHE A 42 -4.28 -1.08 1.48
C PHE A 42 -4.72 -0.75 0.06
N THR A 43 -3.91 -1.03 -0.97
CA THR A 43 -4.32 -0.79 -2.37
C THR A 43 -5.48 -1.71 -2.78
N VAL A 44 -5.47 -2.97 -2.37
CA VAL A 44 -6.59 -3.91 -2.63
C VAL A 44 -7.85 -3.45 -1.90
N ALA A 45 -7.75 -2.96 -0.66
CA ALA A 45 -8.88 -2.40 0.06
C ALA A 45 -9.43 -1.15 -0.63
N ALA A 46 -8.56 -0.25 -1.09
CA ALA A 46 -8.94 0.93 -1.87
C ALA A 46 -9.67 0.53 -3.16
N ILE A 47 -9.10 -0.37 -3.96
CA ILE A 47 -9.71 -0.92 -5.19
C ILE A 47 -11.08 -1.54 -4.88
N SER A 48 -11.17 -2.35 -3.82
CA SER A 48 -12.41 -3.02 -3.44
C SER A 48 -13.51 -2.02 -3.07
N ILE A 49 -13.15 -0.97 -2.32
CA ILE A 49 -14.06 0.12 -1.97
C ILE A 49 -14.45 0.90 -3.23
N MET A 50 -13.52 1.21 -4.14
CA MET A 50 -13.84 1.88 -5.40
C MET A 50 -14.82 1.07 -6.26
N VAL A 51 -14.55 -0.23 -6.44
CA VAL A 51 -15.41 -1.15 -7.22
C VAL A 51 -16.79 -1.27 -6.58
N THR A 52 -16.85 -1.45 -5.26
CA THR A 52 -18.11 -1.62 -4.51
C THR A 52 -18.90 -0.33 -4.39
N SER A 53 -18.24 0.83 -4.52
CA SER A 53 -18.89 2.14 -4.42
C SER A 53 -19.62 2.55 -5.69
N THR A 54 -19.77 1.66 -6.69
CA THR A 54 -20.65 1.89 -7.83
C THR A 54 -22.10 2.06 -7.35
N GLN A 55 -22.53 3.32 -7.15
CA GLN A 55 -23.92 3.67 -6.89
C GLN A 55 -24.49 4.42 -8.09
N SER A 56 -25.53 3.85 -8.70
CA SER A 56 -26.39 4.53 -9.64
C SER A 56 -27.31 5.49 -8.87
N ILE A 57 -27.21 6.79 -9.12
CA ILE A 57 -28.01 7.82 -8.44
C ILE A 57 -29.01 8.36 -9.47
N SER A 58 -30.28 7.96 -9.37
CA SER A 58 -31.34 8.42 -10.28
C SER A 58 -31.70 9.89 -10.00
N LEU A 59 -31.21 10.81 -10.84
CA LEU A 59 -31.55 12.23 -10.80
C LEU A 59 -32.33 12.61 -12.08
N PHE A 60 -33.51 13.22 -11.91
CA PHE A 60 -34.26 13.89 -12.98
C PHE A 60 -34.85 13.00 -14.10
N GLY A 61 -35.34 11.79 -13.79
CA GLY A 61 -36.00 10.93 -14.80
C GLY A 61 -35.07 10.34 -15.87
N TYR A 62 -33.77 10.66 -15.79
CA TYR A 62 -32.68 10.02 -16.52
C TYR A 62 -31.84 9.20 -15.53
N ASN A 63 -31.47 7.97 -15.89
CA ASN A 63 -30.61 7.14 -15.05
C ASN A 63 -29.18 7.66 -15.11
N LEU A 64 -28.85 8.68 -14.31
CA LEU A 64 -27.47 9.13 -14.14
C LEU A 64 -26.72 8.12 -13.27
N VAL A 65 -26.16 7.09 -13.91
CA VAL A 65 -25.22 6.19 -13.25
C VAL A 65 -23.95 7.01 -12.99
N LEU A 66 -23.89 7.68 -11.84
CA LEU A 66 -22.68 8.36 -11.38
C LEU A 66 -21.65 7.30 -11.06
N HIS A 67 -20.87 6.94 -12.06
CA HIS A 67 -19.80 6.00 -11.90
C HIS A 67 -18.66 6.72 -11.19
N PHE A 68 -17.98 6.02 -10.29
CA PHE A 68 -16.68 6.44 -9.75
C PHE A 68 -15.66 6.77 -10.88
N SER A 69 -15.94 6.31 -12.11
CA SER A 69 -15.18 6.54 -13.34
C SER A 69 -15.53 7.83 -14.11
N ASP A 70 -16.51 8.63 -13.70
CA ASP A 70 -16.91 9.77 -14.54
C ASP A 70 -15.91 10.94 -14.49
N THR A 71 -15.10 11.02 -13.44
CA THR A 71 -13.99 11.99 -13.36
C THR A 71 -12.64 11.34 -13.66
N SER A 72 -11.88 11.98 -14.55
CA SER A 72 -10.58 11.50 -15.02
C SER A 72 -9.59 11.24 -13.88
N ALA A 73 -9.60 12.03 -12.80
CA ALA A 73 -8.67 11.83 -11.68
C ALA A 73 -8.94 10.57 -10.86
N MET A 74 -10.22 10.20 -10.67
CA MET A 74 -10.58 9.00 -9.92
C MET A 74 -10.22 7.74 -10.71
N ARG A 75 -10.44 7.75 -12.04
CA ARG A 75 -9.95 6.68 -12.93
C ARG A 75 -8.44 6.57 -12.90
N TYR A 76 -7.74 7.70 -12.85
CA TYR A 76 -6.29 7.71 -12.77
C TYR A 76 -5.80 7.11 -11.44
N LEU A 77 -6.38 7.51 -10.30
CA LEU A 77 -6.05 6.90 -9.00
C LEU A 77 -6.33 5.39 -8.99
N PHE A 78 -7.49 4.96 -9.49
CA PHE A 78 -7.84 3.54 -9.61
C PHE A 78 -6.83 2.77 -10.47
N GLY A 79 -6.43 3.35 -11.60
CA GLY A 79 -5.39 2.79 -12.47
C GLY A 79 -4.03 2.70 -11.76
N SER A 80 -3.65 3.74 -11.00
CA SER A 80 -2.43 3.74 -10.18
C SER A 80 -2.45 2.65 -9.11
N ASP A 81 -3.56 2.47 -8.40
CA ASP A 81 -3.72 1.44 -7.37
C ASP A 81 -3.64 0.02 -7.98
N ILE A 82 -4.26 -0.21 -9.15
CA ILE A 82 -4.15 -1.48 -9.88
C ILE A 82 -2.71 -1.74 -10.31
N ALA A 83 -2.07 -0.75 -10.94
CA ALA A 83 -0.69 -0.86 -11.37
C ALA A 83 0.23 -1.18 -10.18
N ALA A 84 0.05 -0.51 -9.05
CA ALA A 84 0.79 -0.78 -7.83
C ALA A 84 0.57 -2.21 -7.30
N CYS A 85 -0.67 -2.71 -7.34
CA CYS A 85 -0.97 -4.09 -6.95
C CYS A 85 -0.26 -5.11 -7.85
N VAL A 86 -0.39 -4.98 -9.18
CA VAL A 86 0.24 -5.88 -10.16
C VAL A 86 1.76 -5.85 -10.03
N CYS A 87 2.34 -4.64 -9.98
CA CYS A 87 3.77 -4.45 -9.82
C CYS A 87 4.29 -5.00 -8.48
N SER A 88 3.53 -4.85 -7.39
CA SER A 88 3.90 -5.43 -6.08
C SER A 88 3.95 -6.95 -6.10
N VAL A 89 2.97 -7.60 -6.73
CA VAL A 89 2.92 -9.06 -6.90
C VAL A 89 4.07 -9.53 -7.79
N LEU A 90 4.30 -8.86 -8.92
CA LEU A 90 5.43 -9.16 -9.81
C LEU A 90 6.76 -9.06 -9.06
N SER A 91 6.92 -8.01 -8.26
CA SER A 91 8.13 -7.78 -7.49
C SER A 91 8.34 -8.83 -6.39
N LEU A 92 7.27 -9.32 -5.74
CA LEU A 92 7.34 -10.46 -4.80
C LEU A 92 7.80 -11.75 -5.51
N ILE A 93 7.27 -12.03 -6.70
CA ILE A 93 7.67 -13.18 -7.52
C ILE A 93 9.14 -13.08 -7.90
N CYS A 94 9.58 -11.91 -8.39
CA CYS A 94 10.98 -11.67 -8.73
C CYS A 94 11.91 -11.89 -7.52
N VAL A 95 11.54 -11.39 -6.34
CA VAL A 95 12.31 -11.60 -5.10
C VAL A 95 12.39 -13.08 -4.73
N PHE A 96 11.30 -13.83 -4.85
CA PHE A 96 11.28 -15.26 -4.54
C PHE A 96 12.16 -16.07 -5.49
N LEU A 97 12.09 -15.78 -6.79
CA LEU A 97 12.92 -16.43 -7.81
C LEU A 97 14.42 -16.11 -7.62
N LEU A 98 14.76 -14.84 -7.38
CA LEU A 98 16.15 -14.41 -7.19
C LEU A 98 16.75 -14.84 -5.86
N SER A 99 15.95 -15.00 -4.81
CA SER A 99 16.42 -15.55 -3.53
C SER A 99 17.05 -16.94 -3.70
N ARG A 100 16.75 -17.66 -4.79
CA ARG A 100 17.31 -18.97 -5.12
C ARG A 100 18.64 -18.91 -5.88
N SER A 101 18.95 -17.79 -6.55
CA SER A 101 20.07 -17.70 -7.53
C SER A 101 21.31 -16.95 -7.03
N GLY A 102 21.33 -16.47 -5.79
CA GLY A 102 22.44 -15.68 -5.24
C GLY A 102 22.27 -14.18 -5.48
N SER A 103 22.43 -13.37 -4.44
CA SER A 103 22.00 -11.97 -4.41
C SER A 103 23.02 -11.00 -5.03
N ASP A 104 22.76 -10.58 -6.25
CA ASP A 104 23.56 -9.54 -6.95
C ASP A 104 23.12 -8.11 -6.58
N LEU A 105 24.06 -7.15 -6.48
CA LEU A 105 23.81 -5.74 -6.13
C LEU A 105 22.79 -5.05 -7.06
N LYS A 106 22.79 -5.43 -8.35
CA LYS A 106 21.88 -4.90 -9.38
C LYS A 106 20.39 -5.11 -9.03
N HIS A 107 20.07 -6.19 -8.31
CA HIS A 107 18.68 -6.51 -7.96
C HIS A 107 18.11 -5.57 -6.89
N TYR A 108 18.93 -5.17 -5.91
CA TYR A 108 18.52 -4.21 -4.89
C TYR A 108 18.27 -2.82 -5.49
N PHE A 109 19.11 -2.43 -6.47
CA PHE A 109 18.91 -1.19 -7.21
C PHE A 109 17.62 -1.23 -8.05
N TYR A 110 17.35 -2.35 -8.74
CA TYR A 110 16.12 -2.52 -9.50
C TYR A 110 14.87 -2.46 -8.60
N LEU A 111 14.88 -3.12 -7.45
CA LEU A 111 13.78 -3.04 -6.47
C LEU A 111 13.57 -1.60 -5.96
N PHE A 112 14.65 -0.88 -5.68
CA PHE A 112 14.58 0.52 -5.27
C PHE A 112 13.94 1.40 -6.34
N LEU A 113 14.38 1.27 -7.59
CA LEU A 113 13.84 2.05 -8.72
C LEU A 113 12.37 1.70 -8.95
N HIS A 114 12.03 0.41 -8.92
CA HIS A 114 10.66 -0.07 -9.02
C HIS A 114 9.77 0.55 -7.92
N ASP A 115 10.18 0.48 -6.66
CA ASP A 115 9.41 1.05 -5.53
C ASP A 115 9.24 2.57 -5.67
N MET A 116 10.26 3.27 -6.16
CA MET A 116 10.21 4.71 -6.41
C MET A 116 9.20 5.06 -7.52
N VAL A 117 9.15 4.31 -8.62
CA VAL A 117 8.20 4.55 -9.71
C VAL A 117 6.76 4.36 -9.24
N ILE A 118 6.48 3.30 -8.49
CA ILE A 118 5.14 3.04 -7.95
C ILE A 118 4.73 4.11 -6.93
N MET A 119 5.66 4.52 -6.05
CA MET A 119 5.44 5.60 -5.10
C MET A 119 5.03 6.91 -5.81
N LEU A 120 5.73 7.28 -6.88
CA LEU A 120 5.42 8.49 -7.65
C LEU A 120 4.07 8.40 -8.35
N LEU A 121 3.74 7.23 -8.91
CA LEU A 121 2.47 6.97 -9.58
C LEU A 121 1.28 7.05 -8.60
N LEU A 122 1.45 6.56 -7.37
CA LEU A 122 0.43 6.69 -6.31
C LEU A 122 0.27 8.15 -5.89
N MET A 123 1.36 8.91 -5.78
CA MET A 123 1.29 10.31 -5.36
C MET A 123 0.59 11.21 -6.36
N SER A 124 0.88 11.07 -7.64
CA SER A 124 0.17 11.83 -8.68
C SER A 124 -1.32 11.51 -8.66
N GLY A 125 -1.68 10.22 -8.50
CA GLY A 125 -3.06 9.76 -8.38
C GLY A 125 -3.77 10.36 -7.17
N CYS A 126 -3.16 10.25 -6.00
CA CYS A 126 -3.73 10.76 -4.74
C CYS A 126 -3.90 12.28 -4.78
N ALA A 127 -2.92 13.01 -5.34
CA ALA A 127 -3.01 14.46 -5.48
C ALA A 127 -4.18 14.88 -6.39
N ALA A 128 -4.32 14.24 -7.56
CA ALA A 128 -5.41 14.52 -8.48
C ALA A 128 -6.78 14.17 -7.87
N ALA A 129 -6.89 13.01 -7.24
CA ALA A 129 -8.13 12.59 -6.56
C ALA A 129 -8.50 13.52 -5.41
N THR A 130 -7.52 13.98 -4.63
CA THR A 130 -7.73 14.93 -3.52
C THR A 130 -8.24 16.26 -4.02
N ALA A 131 -7.69 16.79 -5.12
CA ALA A 131 -8.14 18.03 -5.72
C ALA A 131 -9.62 17.94 -6.14
N ILE A 132 -10.01 16.86 -6.83
CA ILE A 132 -11.41 16.65 -7.23
C ILE A 132 -12.31 16.40 -6.01
N ALA A 133 -11.85 15.63 -5.03
CA ALA A 133 -12.61 15.35 -3.81
C ALA A 133 -12.87 16.63 -2.99
N TYR A 134 -11.88 17.54 -2.94
CA TYR A 134 -12.01 18.82 -2.27
C TYR A 134 -13.08 19.69 -2.95
N VAL A 135 -12.99 19.85 -4.28
CA VAL A 135 -13.99 20.60 -5.06
C VAL A 135 -15.39 19.98 -4.91
N SER A 136 -15.48 18.66 -4.89
CA SER A 136 -16.76 17.94 -4.75
C SER A 136 -17.40 18.14 -3.38
N LYS A 137 -16.59 18.32 -2.32
CA LYS A 137 -17.07 18.46 -0.94
C LYS A 137 -17.45 19.89 -0.58
N TYR A 138 -16.65 20.87 -0.98
CA TYR A 138 -16.85 22.27 -0.59
C TYR A 138 -17.56 23.10 -1.66
N GLY A 139 -17.47 22.69 -2.94
CA GLY A 139 -17.93 23.51 -4.05
C GLY A 139 -17.14 24.82 -4.16
N GLU A 140 -17.40 25.57 -5.23
CA GLU A 140 -16.86 26.92 -5.42
C GLU A 140 -17.95 27.81 -6.02
N HIS A 141 -18.58 28.62 -5.17
CA HIS A 141 -19.67 29.51 -5.57
C HIS A 141 -19.27 30.52 -6.66
N LYS A 142 -18.01 30.96 -6.67
CA LYS A 142 -17.51 31.96 -7.64
C LYS A 142 -17.51 31.47 -9.09
N VAL A 143 -17.38 30.16 -9.30
CA VAL A 143 -17.38 29.53 -10.63
C VAL A 143 -18.65 28.72 -10.88
N GLY A 144 -19.65 28.84 -10.00
CA GLY A 144 -20.92 28.12 -10.09
C GLY A 144 -20.83 26.62 -9.79
N TRP A 145 -19.75 26.14 -9.17
CA TRP A 145 -19.58 24.72 -8.86
C TRP A 145 -20.28 24.39 -7.53
N MET A 146 -21.42 23.69 -7.60
CA MET A 146 -22.14 23.25 -6.40
C MET A 146 -21.47 22.05 -5.72
N ALA A 147 -21.59 21.98 -4.39
CA ALA A 147 -21.13 20.83 -3.61
C ALA A 147 -21.96 19.59 -3.96
N GLY A 148 -21.31 18.57 -4.52
CA GLY A 148 -21.97 17.33 -4.92
C GLY A 148 -22.25 16.38 -3.74
N CYS A 149 -21.45 16.47 -2.67
CA CYS A 149 -21.51 15.53 -1.55
C CYS A 149 -22.74 15.69 -0.64
N ASP A 150 -23.44 16.83 -0.67
CA ASP A 150 -24.63 17.08 0.16
C ASP A 150 -25.80 16.15 -0.21
N ASN A 151 -25.92 15.81 -1.50
CA ASN A 151 -26.99 14.94 -1.99
C ASN A 151 -26.70 13.45 -1.79
N VAL A 152 -25.41 13.06 -1.70
CA VAL A 152 -24.98 11.65 -1.60
C VAL A 152 -23.84 11.43 -0.60
N PRO A 153 -24.06 11.72 0.69
CA PRO A 153 -23.01 11.73 1.70
C PRO A 153 -22.36 10.35 1.91
N LYS A 154 -23.12 9.26 1.73
CA LYS A 154 -22.60 7.89 1.87
C LYS A 154 -21.58 7.53 0.78
N PHE A 155 -21.83 7.93 -0.46
CA PHE A 155 -20.91 7.70 -1.57
C PHE A 155 -19.64 8.53 -1.36
N CYS A 156 -19.80 9.83 -1.07
CA CYS A 156 -18.68 10.73 -0.79
C CYS A 156 -17.77 10.23 0.35
N ASN A 157 -18.36 9.70 1.43
CA ASN A 157 -17.59 9.12 2.52
C ASN A 157 -16.79 7.89 2.09
N ARG A 158 -17.38 6.98 1.30
CA ARG A 158 -16.65 5.81 0.78
C ARG A 158 -15.48 6.21 -0.12
N ILE A 159 -15.66 7.22 -0.98
CA ILE A 159 -14.58 7.76 -1.82
C ILE A 159 -13.46 8.31 -0.94
N SER A 160 -13.81 9.12 0.07
CA SER A 160 -12.83 9.68 0.98
C SER A 160 -12.03 8.60 1.71
N ILE A 161 -12.69 7.53 2.16
CA ILE A 161 -12.01 6.38 2.79
C ILE A 161 -11.06 5.70 1.81
N SER A 162 -11.46 5.53 0.55
CA SER A 162 -10.59 4.96 -0.48
C SER A 162 -9.34 5.80 -0.71
N ILE A 163 -9.47 7.13 -0.82
CA ILE A 163 -8.33 8.04 -1.00
C ILE A 163 -7.37 7.95 0.19
N VAL A 164 -7.91 7.90 1.41
CA VAL A 164 -7.10 7.75 2.63
C VAL A 164 -6.32 6.42 2.62
N LEU A 165 -6.94 5.33 2.16
CA LEU A 165 -6.25 4.04 2.01
C LEU A 165 -5.13 4.10 0.97
N SER A 166 -5.34 4.75 -0.17
CA SER A 166 -4.29 4.96 -1.19
C SER A 166 -3.14 5.82 -0.66
N PHE A 167 -3.41 6.85 0.17
CA PHE A 167 -2.37 7.60 0.88
C PHE A 167 -1.59 6.73 1.87
N LEU A 168 -2.26 5.84 2.58
CA LEU A 168 -1.63 4.90 3.51
C LEU A 168 -0.69 3.94 2.76
N ALA A 169 -1.13 3.44 1.60
CA ALA A 169 -0.28 2.67 0.70
C ALA A 169 0.94 3.47 0.22
N PHE A 170 0.76 4.74 -0.15
CA PHE A 170 1.88 5.63 -0.51
C PHE A 170 2.91 5.73 0.62
N PHE A 171 2.48 5.96 1.86
CA PHE A 171 3.41 6.03 3.00
C PHE A 171 4.16 4.71 3.20
N CYS A 172 3.52 3.56 2.99
CA CYS A 172 4.22 2.27 3.01
C CYS A 172 5.32 2.20 1.93
N PHE A 173 5.05 2.66 0.70
CA PHE A 173 6.06 2.72 -0.36
C PHE A 173 7.21 3.68 -0.03
N VAL A 174 6.94 4.84 0.58
CA VAL A 174 7.99 5.74 1.07
C VAL A 174 8.91 5.02 2.06
N MET A 175 8.34 4.27 3.00
CA MET A 175 9.15 3.51 3.98
C MET A 175 10.00 2.44 3.28
N LEU A 176 9.46 1.75 2.27
CA LEU A 176 10.22 0.81 1.45
C LEU A 176 11.38 1.48 0.72
N THR A 177 11.15 2.66 0.11
CA THR A 177 12.18 3.44 -0.57
C THR A 177 13.29 3.87 0.38
N ILE A 178 12.94 4.36 1.58
CA ILE A 178 13.91 4.76 2.62
C ILE A 178 14.73 3.55 3.11
N MET A 179 14.08 2.41 3.36
CA MET A 179 14.79 1.20 3.78
C MET A 179 15.77 0.71 2.71
N SER A 180 15.34 0.72 1.45
CA SER A 180 16.16 0.33 0.31
C SER A 180 17.34 1.28 0.10
N SER A 181 17.14 2.60 0.21
CA SER A 181 18.21 3.60 0.07
C SER A 181 19.25 3.50 1.20
N LYS A 182 18.81 3.36 2.45
CA LYS A 182 19.73 3.18 3.60
C LYS A 182 20.62 1.95 3.42
N LYS A 183 20.06 0.86 2.89
CA LYS A 183 20.82 -0.36 2.62
C LYS A 183 21.82 -0.18 1.48
N LEU A 184 21.46 0.55 0.43
CA LEU A 184 22.35 0.88 -0.67
C LEU A 184 23.53 1.75 -0.19
N MET A 185 23.24 2.78 0.61
CA MET A 185 24.24 3.71 1.17
C MET A 185 25.18 3.03 2.18
N SER A 186 24.68 2.09 2.98
CA SER A 186 25.49 1.39 3.99
C SER A 186 26.52 0.39 3.43
N ARG A 187 26.54 0.16 2.12
CA ARG A 187 27.49 -0.72 1.45
C ARG A 187 28.64 0.16 0.93
N PRO A 188 29.88 0.00 1.43
CA PRO A 188 31.03 0.71 0.87
C PRO A 188 31.12 0.43 -0.64
N ILE A 189 31.30 1.49 -1.42
CA ILE A 189 31.72 1.39 -2.82
C ILE A 189 33.18 0.92 -2.76
N GLU A 190 33.39 -0.38 -2.89
CA GLU A 190 34.72 -0.98 -3.03
C GLU A 190 35.10 -1.04 -4.52
#